data_AF-A0A9P1GHL3-F1
#
_entry.id   AF-A0A9P1GHL3-F1
#
_cell.length_a   1.000
_cell.length_b   1.000
_cell.length_c   1.000
_cell.angle_alpha   90.00
_cell.angle_beta   90.00
_cell.angle_gamma   90.00
#
_symmetry.space_group_name_H-M   'P 1'
#
loop_
_entity.id
_entity.type
_entity.pdbx_description
1 polymer ?
#
loop_
_entity_poly.entity_id
_entity_poly.type
_entity_poly.pdbx_seq_one_letter_code
_entity_poly.pdbx_strand_id
1 'polypeptide(L)'
;ITGITGITGHPKLPVLEKPPEKRSKDPSLSDKEREAALFFTVAEKHVQDEQAEDALKHSDEALERFRQLGDETGIADTIRIKIHVLCFKDRRKEANQMAKEELSRIRNQKDRTAEAKMLLSLAEVNTERRGYKNREEARLWANEALGMFRKAGDKKMEAYTLICLLNINMKWRGDKKISCQDGLDCALAARSIFKAIGDR
;
A
#
# COMPACT_ATOMS: atom_id res chain seq x y z
N ILE A 1 22.96 35.34 -7.44
CA ILE A 1 22.04 34.90 -8.51
C ILE A 1 22.73 33.77 -9.27
N THR A 2 22.34 32.53 -8.99
CA THR A 2 22.46 31.38 -9.90
C THR A 2 21.54 30.32 -9.32
N GLY A 3 20.39 30.16 -9.96
CA GLY A 3 19.28 29.33 -9.50
C GLY A 3 19.59 27.85 -9.65
N ILE A 4 19.29 27.10 -8.57
CA ILE A 4 19.07 25.66 -8.63
C ILE A 4 17.55 25.49 -8.74
N THR A 5 17.04 25.63 -9.95
CA THR A 5 15.69 25.18 -10.32
C THR A 5 15.83 23.79 -10.92
N GLY A 6 15.48 22.77 -10.14
CA GLY A 6 15.54 21.39 -10.62
C GLY A 6 15.34 20.34 -9.53
N ILE A 7 14.43 20.56 -8.59
CA ILE A 7 13.90 19.47 -7.76
C ILE A 7 12.53 19.14 -8.34
N THR A 8 12.48 18.25 -9.31
CA THR A 8 11.26 17.54 -9.69
C THR A 8 10.85 16.69 -8.48
N GLY A 9 10.13 17.30 -7.54
CA GLY A 9 9.68 16.73 -6.27
C GLY A 9 8.55 15.70 -6.44
N HIS A 10 8.66 14.81 -7.43
CA HIS A 10 7.84 13.63 -7.50
C HIS A 10 8.47 12.58 -6.57
N PRO A 11 7.77 12.14 -5.52
CA PRO A 11 8.23 10.97 -4.79
C PRO A 11 8.34 9.81 -5.79
N LYS A 12 9.46 9.09 -5.78
CA LYS A 12 9.59 7.84 -6.55
C LYS A 12 8.37 6.98 -6.27
N LEU A 13 7.88 6.29 -7.30
CA LEU A 13 6.84 5.28 -7.10
C LEU A 13 7.30 4.37 -5.96
N PRO A 14 6.50 4.22 -4.89
CA PRO A 14 6.90 3.42 -3.76
C PRO A 14 7.26 2.03 -4.25
N VAL A 15 8.29 1.43 -3.66
CA VAL A 15 8.61 0.02 -3.87
C VAL A 15 7.45 -0.76 -3.27
N LEU A 16 6.45 -0.96 -4.12
CA LEU A 16 5.29 -1.76 -3.84
C LEU A 16 5.73 -3.19 -3.90
N GLU A 17 5.72 -3.77 -2.71
CA GLU A 17 5.62 -5.19 -2.47
C GLU A 17 6.63 -6.06 -3.26
N LYS A 18 6.67 -7.33 -2.88
CA LYS A 18 7.11 -8.44 -3.73
C LYS A 18 6.22 -9.59 -3.30
N PRO A 19 5.03 -9.79 -3.85
CA PRO A 19 4.38 -11.09 -3.73
C PRO A 19 3.46 -11.33 -4.92
N PRO A 20 3.92 -12.06 -5.93
CA PRO A 20 3.63 -13.47 -6.03
C PRO A 20 4.68 -14.12 -6.94
N GLU A 21 5.91 -13.58 -7.00
CA GLU A 21 7.01 -14.20 -7.78
C GLU A 21 7.19 -15.68 -7.42
N LYS A 22 6.88 -16.02 -6.16
CA LYS A 22 6.82 -17.40 -5.68
C LYS A 22 5.58 -18.14 -6.17
N ARG A 23 4.40 -17.51 -6.20
CA ARG A 23 3.13 -18.10 -6.69
C ARG A 23 3.14 -18.31 -8.21
N SER A 24 3.63 -17.36 -9.02
CA SER A 24 3.76 -17.55 -10.47
C SER A 24 4.69 -18.70 -10.85
N LYS A 25 5.59 -19.07 -9.93
CA LYS A 25 6.51 -20.21 -10.04
C LYS A 25 6.14 -21.40 -9.14
N ASP A 26 4.99 -21.35 -8.48
CA ASP A 26 4.54 -22.41 -7.58
C ASP A 26 3.88 -23.52 -8.40
N PRO A 27 4.47 -24.74 -8.42
CA PRO A 27 3.92 -25.85 -9.19
C PRO A 27 2.60 -26.38 -8.61
N SER A 28 2.25 -26.06 -7.36
CA SER A 28 1.01 -26.49 -6.72
C SER A 28 -0.22 -25.69 -7.15
N LEU A 29 -0.03 -24.54 -7.81
CA LEU A 29 -1.13 -23.71 -8.30
C LEU A 29 -1.61 -24.17 -9.69
N SER A 30 -2.83 -23.77 -10.05
CA SER A 30 -3.35 -23.90 -11.40
C SER A 30 -2.64 -22.93 -12.36
N ASP A 31 -2.74 -23.20 -13.67
CA ASP A 31 -2.21 -22.29 -14.69
C ASP A 31 -2.83 -20.90 -14.59
N LYS A 32 -4.13 -20.81 -14.26
CA LYS A 32 -4.86 -19.55 -14.10
C LYS A 32 -4.36 -18.73 -12.91
N GLU A 33 -4.05 -19.38 -11.79
CA GLU A 33 -3.49 -18.71 -10.60
C GLU A 33 -2.06 -18.21 -10.89
N ARG A 34 -1.25 -19.01 -11.59
CA ARG A 34 0.09 -18.58 -12.02
C ARG A 34 0.04 -17.42 -13.01
N GLU A 35 -0.92 -17.45 -13.94
CA GLU A 35 -1.14 -16.39 -14.91
C GLU A 35 -1.53 -15.07 -14.22
N ALA A 36 -2.48 -15.11 -13.28
CA ALA A 36 -2.86 -13.93 -12.48
C ALA A 36 -1.66 -13.34 -11.71
N ALA A 37 -0.89 -14.21 -11.06
CA ALA A 37 0.34 -13.84 -10.37
C ALA A 37 1.39 -13.23 -11.31
N LEU A 38 1.50 -13.72 -12.54
CA LEU A 38 2.44 -13.18 -13.52
C LEU A 38 2.08 -11.74 -13.90
N PHE A 39 0.82 -11.46 -14.24
CA PHE A 39 0.36 -10.11 -14.57
C PHE A 39 0.62 -9.13 -13.43
N PHE A 40 0.36 -9.56 -12.19
CA PHE A 40 0.66 -8.74 -11.02
C PHE A 40 2.17 -8.46 -10.90
N THR A 41 3.02 -9.48 -11.07
CA THR A 41 4.49 -9.32 -11.00
C THR A 41 4.98 -8.35 -12.07
N VAL A 42 4.41 -8.40 -13.27
CA VAL A 42 4.72 -7.47 -14.36
C VAL A 42 4.27 -6.05 -14.00
N ALA A 43 3.09 -5.89 -13.40
CA ALA A 43 2.62 -4.60 -12.91
C ALA A 43 3.56 -4.00 -11.85
N GLU A 44 3.99 -4.78 -10.85
CA GLU A 44 4.98 -4.35 -9.84
C GLU A 44 6.30 -3.91 -10.50
N LYS A 45 6.77 -4.66 -11.49
CA LYS A 45 7.97 -4.30 -12.24
C LYS A 45 7.82 -2.95 -12.94
N HIS A 46 6.68 -2.71 -13.59
CA HIS A 46 6.40 -1.41 -14.20
C HIS A 46 6.30 -0.28 -13.17
N VAL A 47 5.80 -0.54 -11.96
CA VAL A 47 5.86 0.44 -10.85
C VAL A 47 7.30 0.79 -10.51
N GLN A 48 8.18 -0.21 -10.38
CA GLN A 48 9.60 -0.01 -10.06
C GLN A 48 10.35 0.73 -11.17
N ASP A 49 10.00 0.44 -12.42
CA ASP A 49 10.56 1.07 -13.62
C ASP A 49 9.91 2.43 -13.94
N GLU A 50 9.03 2.93 -13.05
CA GLU A 50 8.26 4.18 -13.16
C GLU A 50 7.35 4.31 -14.40
N GLN A 51 6.96 3.18 -14.98
CA GLN A 51 6.09 3.06 -16.15
C GLN A 51 4.61 2.99 -15.74
N ALA A 52 4.07 4.15 -15.35
CA ALA A 52 2.74 4.24 -14.73
C ALA A 52 1.58 3.69 -15.59
N GLU A 53 1.59 3.89 -16.92
CA GLU A 53 0.51 3.38 -17.78
C GLU A 53 0.58 1.86 -17.93
N ASP A 54 1.78 1.30 -18.11
CA ASP A 54 1.97 -0.15 -18.21
C ASP A 54 1.67 -0.85 -16.88
N ALA A 55 2.00 -0.21 -15.75
CA ALA A 55 1.62 -0.68 -14.42
C ALA A 55 0.10 -0.75 -14.27
N LEU A 56 -0.64 0.29 -14.70
CA LEU A 56 -2.10 0.28 -14.67
C LEU A 56 -2.67 -0.83 -15.57
N LYS A 57 -2.19 -0.94 -16.80
CA LYS A 57 -2.65 -1.96 -17.75
C LYS A 57 -2.49 -3.39 -17.19
N HIS A 58 -1.30 -3.76 -16.74
CA HIS A 58 -1.07 -5.13 -16.24
C HIS A 58 -1.74 -5.36 -14.88
N SER A 59 -1.94 -4.31 -14.08
CA SER A 59 -2.75 -4.42 -12.86
C SER A 59 -4.24 -4.62 -13.17
N ASP A 60 -4.78 -4.08 -14.27
CA ASP A 60 -6.15 -4.38 -14.71
C ASP A 60 -6.28 -5.84 -15.13
N GLU A 61 -5.31 -6.36 -15.89
CA GLU A 61 -5.26 -7.76 -16.33
C GLU A 61 -5.14 -8.74 -15.15
N ALA A 62 -4.34 -8.40 -14.13
CA ALA A 62 -4.22 -9.17 -12.90
C ALA A 62 -5.52 -9.12 -12.06
N LEU A 63 -6.11 -7.94 -11.92
CA LEU A 63 -7.32 -7.73 -11.11
C LEU A 63 -8.50 -8.51 -11.68
N GLU A 64 -8.67 -8.51 -12.99
CA GLU A 64 -9.71 -9.30 -13.66
C GLU A 64 -9.57 -10.79 -13.33
N ARG A 65 -8.36 -11.33 -13.44
CA ARG A 65 -8.09 -12.76 -13.18
C ARG A 65 -8.27 -13.14 -11.73
N PHE A 66 -7.74 -12.34 -10.79
CA PHE A 66 -7.95 -12.61 -9.36
C PHE A 66 -9.44 -12.51 -8.98
N ARG A 67 -10.23 -11.64 -9.62
CA ARG A 67 -11.69 -11.62 -9.45
C ARG A 67 -12.37 -12.88 -9.97
N GLN A 68 -11.95 -13.39 -11.12
CA GLN A 68 -12.47 -14.67 -11.66
C GLN A 68 -12.12 -15.86 -10.75
N LEU A 69 -10.98 -15.81 -10.08
CA LEU A 69 -10.52 -16.84 -9.13
C LEU A 69 -11.12 -16.69 -7.72
N GLY A 70 -11.72 -15.54 -7.40
CA GLY A 70 -12.17 -15.22 -6.04
C GLY A 70 -11.01 -15.06 -5.04
N ASP A 71 -9.82 -14.70 -5.51
CA ASP A 71 -8.62 -14.49 -4.66
C ASP A 71 -8.61 -13.08 -4.09
N GLU A 72 -9.23 -12.91 -2.93
CA GLU A 72 -9.39 -11.59 -2.28
C GLU A 72 -8.06 -10.97 -1.85
N THR A 73 -7.07 -11.78 -1.49
CA THR A 73 -5.71 -11.28 -1.22
C THR A 73 -5.07 -10.73 -2.49
N GLY A 74 -5.11 -11.49 -3.59
CA GLY A 74 -4.58 -11.04 -4.89
C GLY A 74 -5.29 -9.81 -5.44
N ILE A 75 -6.61 -9.71 -5.24
CA ILE A 75 -7.38 -8.50 -5.59
C ILE A 75 -6.91 -7.30 -4.77
N ALA A 76 -6.80 -7.43 -3.45
CA ALA A 76 -6.35 -6.36 -2.58
C ALA A 76 -4.96 -5.86 -2.97
N ASP A 77 -4.00 -6.77 -3.20
CA ASP A 77 -2.64 -6.40 -3.61
C ASP A 77 -2.63 -5.67 -4.95
N THR A 78 -3.38 -6.16 -5.92
CA THR A 78 -3.46 -5.52 -7.24
C THR A 78 -4.07 -4.12 -7.15
N ILE A 79 -5.10 -3.94 -6.33
CA ILE A 79 -5.72 -2.63 -6.11
C ILE A 79 -4.75 -1.67 -5.43
N ARG A 80 -3.88 -2.14 -4.53
CA ARG A 80 -2.83 -1.31 -3.93
C ARG A 80 -1.85 -0.77 -4.98
N ILE A 81 -1.45 -1.59 -5.95
CA ILE A 81 -0.68 -1.13 -7.12
C ILE A 81 -1.36 0.04 -7.79
N LYS A 82 -2.62 -0.14 -8.15
CA LYS A 82 -3.40 0.91 -8.83
C LYS A 82 -3.50 2.18 -8.00
N ILE A 83 -3.80 2.07 -6.70
CA ILE A 83 -3.91 3.21 -5.78
C ILE A 83 -2.61 4.01 -5.73
N HIS A 84 -1.46 3.33 -5.64
CA HIS A 84 -0.16 4.00 -5.56
C HIS A 84 0.19 4.69 -6.88
N VAL A 85 -0.06 4.02 -8.01
CA VAL A 85 0.14 4.62 -9.34
C VAL A 85 -0.78 5.83 -9.55
N LEU A 86 -2.04 5.74 -9.13
CA LEU A 86 -2.97 6.88 -9.16
C LEU A 86 -2.50 8.03 -8.28
N CYS A 87 -1.96 7.73 -7.08
CA CYS A 87 -1.39 8.77 -6.21
C CYS A 87 -0.16 9.44 -6.83
N PHE A 88 0.69 8.69 -7.51
CA PHE A 88 1.84 9.21 -8.25
C PHE A 88 1.42 10.14 -9.39
N LYS A 89 0.36 9.77 -10.12
CA LYS A 89 -0.27 10.60 -11.16
C LYS A 89 -1.17 11.72 -10.61
N ASP A 90 -1.14 11.99 -9.30
CA ASP A 90 -1.98 12.95 -8.58
C ASP A 90 -3.51 12.75 -8.71
N ARG A 91 -3.94 11.55 -9.14
CA ARG A 91 -5.33 11.10 -9.22
C ARG A 91 -5.84 10.59 -7.87
N ARG A 92 -5.56 11.32 -6.79
CA ARG A 92 -5.86 10.89 -5.39
C ARG A 92 -7.35 10.70 -5.09
N LYS A 93 -8.23 11.48 -5.72
CA LYS A 93 -9.68 11.32 -5.55
C LYS A 93 -10.15 9.94 -6.03
N GLU A 94 -9.64 9.53 -7.19
CA GLU A 94 -9.93 8.23 -7.77
C GLU A 94 -9.30 7.09 -6.95
N ALA A 95 -8.04 7.25 -6.52
CA ALA A 95 -7.39 6.29 -5.62
C ALA A 95 -8.18 6.08 -4.32
N ASN A 96 -8.68 7.18 -3.73
CA ASN A 96 -9.51 7.13 -2.53
C ASN A 96 -10.87 6.46 -2.78
N GLN A 97 -11.49 6.73 -3.94
CA GLN A 97 -12.75 6.12 -4.32
C GLN A 97 -12.60 4.61 -4.50
N MET A 98 -11.57 4.19 -5.24
CA MET A 98 -11.21 2.78 -5.46
C MET A 98 -11.01 2.03 -4.14
N ALA A 99 -10.24 2.61 -3.20
CA ALA A 99 -10.02 2.01 -1.89
C ALA A 99 -11.32 1.89 -1.06
N LYS A 100 -12.23 2.87 -1.16
CA LYS A 100 -13.52 2.84 -0.44
C LYS A 100 -14.48 1.81 -1.02
N GLU A 101 -14.57 1.72 -2.34
CA GLU A 101 -15.40 0.74 -3.05
C GLU A 101 -14.94 -0.67 -2.71
N GLU A 102 -13.64 -0.91 -2.78
CA GLU A 102 -13.07 -2.21 -2.47
C GLU A 102 -13.24 -2.58 -0.99
N LEU A 103 -12.96 -1.64 -0.07
CA LEU A 103 -13.21 -1.86 1.36
C LEU A 103 -14.69 -2.21 1.62
N SER A 104 -15.62 -1.55 0.93
CA SER A 104 -17.06 -1.84 1.09
C SER A 104 -17.45 -3.22 0.57
N ARG A 105 -16.76 -3.71 -0.47
CA ARG A 105 -16.94 -5.05 -1.07
C ARG A 105 -16.43 -6.17 -0.16
N ILE A 106 -15.28 -5.96 0.46
CA ILE A 106 -14.64 -6.97 1.33
C ILE A 106 -15.08 -6.89 2.79
N ARG A 107 -15.80 -5.82 3.18
CA ARG A 107 -16.34 -5.69 4.54
C ARG A 107 -17.25 -6.88 4.83
N ASN A 108 -16.99 -7.57 5.94
CA ASN A 108 -17.67 -8.80 6.39
C ASN A 108 -17.25 -10.10 5.67
N GLN A 109 -16.20 -10.08 4.85
CA GLN A 109 -15.58 -11.31 4.40
C GLN A 109 -14.69 -11.95 5.48
N LYS A 110 -14.33 -13.22 5.29
CA LYS A 110 -13.44 -13.96 6.20
C LYS A 110 -11.99 -13.46 6.12
N ASP A 111 -11.57 -12.94 4.98
CA ASP A 111 -10.20 -12.46 4.76
C ASP A 111 -9.99 -11.08 5.40
N ARG A 112 -9.42 -11.11 6.60
CA ARG A 112 -9.08 -9.90 7.36
C ARG A 112 -7.82 -9.20 6.84
N THR A 113 -6.98 -9.87 6.05
CA THR A 113 -5.74 -9.28 5.51
C THR A 113 -6.07 -8.35 4.34
N ALA A 114 -6.98 -8.74 3.45
CA ALA A 114 -7.47 -7.88 2.37
C ALA A 114 -8.12 -6.60 2.93
N GLU A 115 -8.95 -6.72 3.97
CA GLU A 115 -9.57 -5.59 4.67
C GLU A 115 -8.53 -4.62 5.24
N ALA A 116 -7.51 -5.14 5.94
CA ALA A 116 -6.42 -4.35 6.49
C ALA A 116 -5.60 -3.62 5.39
N LYS A 117 -5.38 -4.27 4.25
CA LYS A 117 -4.69 -3.70 3.08
C LYS A 117 -5.44 -2.49 2.51
N MET A 118 -6.78 -2.54 2.44
CA MET A 118 -7.58 -1.41 1.99
C MET A 118 -7.63 -0.26 3.00
N LEU A 119 -7.71 -0.58 4.30
CA LEU A 119 -7.62 0.43 5.37
C LEU A 119 -6.29 1.18 5.33
N LEU A 120 -5.18 0.47 5.19
CA LEU A 120 -3.86 1.08 5.03
C LEU A 120 -3.81 1.98 3.78
N SER A 121 -4.38 1.53 2.67
CA SER A 121 -4.41 2.31 1.43
C SER A 121 -5.19 3.61 1.58
N LEU A 122 -6.33 3.58 2.29
CA LEU A 122 -7.07 4.79 2.64
C LEU A 122 -6.21 5.75 3.49
N ALA A 123 -5.47 5.23 4.47
CA ALA A 123 -4.57 6.05 5.27
C ALA A 123 -3.48 6.72 4.42
N GLU A 124 -2.81 5.96 3.55
CA GLU A 124 -1.75 6.45 2.66
C GLU A 124 -2.25 7.56 1.74
N VAL A 125 -3.39 7.35 1.07
CA VAL A 125 -4.01 8.33 0.16
C VAL A 125 -4.36 9.65 0.87
N ASN A 126 -4.75 9.58 2.15
CA ASN A 126 -5.23 10.72 2.93
C ASN A 126 -4.13 11.42 3.75
N THR A 127 -2.89 10.94 3.74
CA THR A 127 -1.79 11.49 4.56
C THR A 127 -1.19 12.79 4.03
N GLU A 128 -0.96 12.92 2.71
CA GLU A 128 -0.11 13.97 2.12
C GLU A 128 -0.84 15.29 1.76
N ARG A 129 -2.03 15.24 1.14
CA ARG A 129 -2.56 16.41 0.41
C ARG A 129 -4.01 16.82 0.71
N ARG A 130 -4.66 16.23 1.72
CA ARG A 130 -6.11 16.41 1.94
C ARG A 130 -6.48 17.22 3.19
N GLY A 131 -5.51 17.87 3.85
CA GLY A 131 -5.76 18.71 5.02
C GLY A 131 -5.91 17.93 6.33
N TYR A 132 -6.16 18.66 7.43
CA TYR A 132 -6.07 18.13 8.80
C TYR A 132 -7.10 17.03 9.12
N LYS A 133 -8.39 17.23 8.78
CA LYS A 133 -9.46 16.26 9.06
C LYS A 133 -9.19 14.88 8.44
N ASN A 134 -8.74 14.86 7.20
CA ASN A 134 -8.40 13.62 6.49
C ASN A 134 -7.20 12.91 7.12
N ARG A 135 -6.31 13.63 7.83
CA ARG A 135 -5.18 13.03 8.56
C ARG A 135 -5.61 12.36 9.85
N GLU A 136 -6.64 12.87 10.53
CA GLU A 136 -7.23 12.20 11.69
C GLU A 136 -7.86 10.86 11.28
N GLU A 137 -8.67 10.87 10.21
CA GLU A 137 -9.23 9.64 9.64
C GLU A 137 -8.13 8.67 9.16
N ALA A 138 -7.10 9.18 8.48
CA ALA A 138 -5.94 8.38 8.08
C ALA A 138 -5.27 7.69 9.27
N ARG A 139 -5.13 8.39 10.40
CA ARG A 139 -4.57 7.82 11.62
C ARG A 139 -5.44 6.71 12.19
N LEU A 140 -6.77 6.86 12.15
CA LEU A 140 -7.71 5.83 12.60
C LEU A 140 -7.59 4.58 11.72
N TRP A 141 -7.67 4.72 10.40
CA TRP A 141 -7.53 3.58 9.47
C TRP A 141 -6.18 2.89 9.58
N ALA A 142 -5.08 3.64 9.72
CA ALA A 142 -3.75 3.06 9.89
C ALA A 142 -3.62 2.28 11.22
N ASN A 143 -4.19 2.76 12.33
CA ASN A 143 -4.16 2.02 13.59
C ASN A 143 -5.03 0.75 13.53
N GLU A 144 -6.17 0.81 12.86
CA GLU A 144 -7.02 -0.37 12.64
C GLU A 144 -6.29 -1.43 11.80
N ALA A 145 -5.71 -1.03 10.67
CA ALA A 145 -4.89 -1.90 9.83
C ALA A 145 -3.71 -2.50 10.60
N LEU A 146 -3.01 -1.70 11.42
CA LEU A 146 -1.89 -2.16 12.24
C LEU A 146 -2.32 -3.27 13.21
N GLY A 147 -3.46 -3.09 13.88
CA GLY A 147 -4.02 -4.09 14.78
C GLY A 147 -4.37 -5.40 14.06
N MET A 148 -4.87 -5.29 12.82
CA MET A 148 -5.22 -6.45 12.00
C MET A 148 -3.97 -7.20 11.50
N PHE A 149 -2.96 -6.50 10.97
CA PHE A 149 -1.71 -7.13 10.52
C PHE A 149 -0.96 -7.80 11.67
N ARG A 150 -0.96 -7.21 12.87
CA ARG A 150 -0.41 -7.83 14.08
C ARG A 150 -1.12 -9.14 14.43
N LYS A 151 -2.46 -9.17 14.36
CA LYS A 151 -3.25 -10.38 14.62
C LYS A 151 -3.03 -11.46 13.55
N ALA A 152 -2.86 -11.04 12.29
CA ALA A 152 -2.57 -11.94 11.18
C ALA A 152 -1.11 -12.45 11.16
N GLY A 153 -0.22 -11.84 11.95
CA GLY A 153 1.22 -12.13 11.91
C GLY A 153 1.93 -11.61 10.67
N ASP A 154 1.30 -10.72 9.89
CA ASP A 154 1.88 -10.13 8.69
C ASP A 154 2.88 -9.02 9.07
N LYS A 155 4.12 -9.44 9.31
CA LYS A 155 5.20 -8.55 9.75
C LYS A 155 5.58 -7.50 8.73
N LYS A 156 5.54 -7.83 7.44
CA LYS A 156 5.88 -6.86 6.40
C LYS A 156 4.84 -5.74 6.37
N MET A 157 3.56 -6.10 6.39
CA MET A 157 2.47 -5.13 6.41
C MET A 157 2.37 -4.34 7.71
N GLU A 158 2.71 -4.97 8.84
CA GLU A 158 2.89 -4.28 10.12
C GLU A 158 3.93 -3.14 9.98
N ALA A 159 5.09 -3.43 9.39
CA ALA A 159 6.16 -2.45 9.20
C ALA A 159 5.79 -1.31 8.24
N TYR A 160 5.12 -1.60 7.11
CA TYR A 160 4.63 -0.55 6.21
C TYR A 160 3.58 0.35 6.87
N THR A 161 2.71 -0.23 7.70
CA THR A 161 1.69 0.55 8.42
C THR A 161 2.35 1.48 9.45
N LEU A 162 3.42 1.02 10.11
CA LEU A 162 4.22 1.86 11.00
C LEU A 162 4.91 3.01 10.24
N ILE A 163 5.39 2.79 9.01
CA ILE A 163 5.90 3.88 8.14
C ILE A 163 4.77 4.88 7.83
N CYS A 164 3.57 4.41 7.52
CA CYS A 164 2.42 5.28 7.29
C CYS A 164 2.09 6.14 8.53
N LEU A 165 2.06 5.53 9.71
CA LEU A 165 1.85 6.23 10.99
C LEU A 165 2.96 7.24 11.29
N LEU A 166 4.23 6.90 11.03
CA LEU A 166 5.34 7.85 11.09
C LEU A 166 5.06 9.08 10.21
N ASN A 167 4.68 8.87 8.95
CA ASN A 167 4.40 9.96 8.00
C ASN A 167 3.22 10.83 8.43
N ILE A 168 2.21 10.24 9.08
CA ILE A 168 1.07 10.93 9.68
C ILE A 168 1.52 11.76 10.88
N ASN A 169 2.30 11.18 11.79
CA ASN A 169 2.80 11.82 13.01
C ASN A 169 3.72 13.00 12.70
N MET A 170 4.61 12.88 11.71
CA MET A 170 5.49 13.98 11.24
C MET A 170 4.72 15.19 10.73
N LYS A 171 3.46 15.01 10.30
CA LYS A 171 2.58 16.06 9.77
C LYS A 171 1.44 16.42 10.73
N TRP A 172 1.50 15.92 11.96
CA TRP A 172 0.49 16.17 12.97
C TRP A 172 0.57 17.62 13.46
N ARG A 173 -0.59 18.27 13.66
CA ARG A 173 -0.68 19.66 14.13
C ARG A 173 -0.79 19.80 15.65
N GLY A 174 -0.80 18.69 16.38
CA GLY A 174 -0.82 18.67 17.85
C GLY A 174 0.54 19.00 18.46
N ASP A 175 0.76 18.55 19.69
CA ASP A 175 2.05 18.71 20.37
C ASP A 175 3.18 18.05 19.56
N LYS A 176 4.07 18.88 19.01
CA LYS A 176 5.18 18.44 18.16
C LYS A 176 6.11 17.47 18.89
N LYS A 177 6.32 17.64 20.20
CA LYS A 177 7.20 16.76 20.98
C LYS A 177 6.60 15.37 21.03
N ILE A 178 5.31 15.28 21.33
CA ILE A 178 4.58 13.99 21.37
C ILE A 178 4.59 13.36 19.97
N SER A 179 4.21 14.10 18.93
CA SER A 179 4.14 13.54 17.58
C SER A 179 5.50 13.13 17.01
N CYS A 180 6.59 13.84 17.33
CA CYS A 180 7.93 13.41 16.94
C CYS A 180 8.35 12.13 17.66
N GLN A 181 8.00 11.99 18.95
CA GLN A 181 8.28 10.77 19.71
C GLN A 181 7.48 9.58 19.15
N ASP A 182 6.18 9.75 18.92
CA ASP A 182 5.33 8.71 18.33
C ASP A 182 5.85 8.30 16.93
N GLY A 183 6.30 9.28 16.13
CA GLY A 183 6.94 9.02 14.84
C GLY A 183 8.23 8.22 14.98
N LEU A 184 9.11 8.60 15.90
CA LEU A 184 10.36 7.90 16.17
C LEU A 184 10.10 6.46 16.61
N ASP A 185 9.14 6.23 17.49
CA ASP A 185 8.78 4.90 17.97
C ASP A 185 8.28 4.02 16.81
N CYS A 186 7.44 4.59 15.93
CA CYS A 186 7.00 3.91 14.71
C CYS A 186 8.19 3.54 13.80
N ALA A 187 9.13 4.48 13.59
CA ALA A 187 10.32 4.25 12.76
C ALA A 187 11.22 3.14 13.33
N LEU A 188 11.46 3.16 14.64
CA LEU A 188 12.27 2.16 15.33
C LEU A 188 11.63 0.77 15.26
N ALA A 189 10.31 0.69 15.48
CA ALA A 189 9.57 -0.55 15.38
C ALA A 189 9.58 -1.11 13.95
N ALA A 190 9.31 -0.28 12.93
CA ALA A 190 9.35 -0.69 11.53
C ALA A 190 10.74 -1.22 11.14
N ARG A 191 11.80 -0.49 11.49
CA ARG A 191 13.19 -0.90 11.25
C ARG A 191 13.53 -2.23 11.91
N SER A 192 13.09 -2.43 13.16
CA SER A 192 13.30 -3.69 13.88
C SER A 192 12.65 -4.87 13.14
N ILE A 193 11.41 -4.67 12.66
CA ILE A 193 10.68 -5.69 11.92
C ILE A 193 11.36 -6.00 10.57
N PHE A 194 11.70 -4.99 9.76
CA PHE A 194 12.39 -5.21 8.48
C PHE A 194 13.70 -5.97 8.66
N LYS A 195 14.49 -5.59 9.68
CA LYS A 195 15.71 -6.31 10.05
C LYS A 195 15.44 -7.78 10.41
N ALA A 196 14.38 -8.06 11.16
CA ALA A 196 14.02 -9.41 11.57
C ALA A 196 13.57 -10.29 10.38
N ILE A 197 12.88 -9.73 9.39
CA ILE A 197 12.40 -10.46 8.21
C ILE A 197 13.42 -10.49 7.05
N GLY A 198 14.59 -9.87 7.21
CA GLY A 198 15.67 -9.85 6.22
C GLY A 198 15.42 -8.91 5.04
N ASP A 199 14.44 -8.02 5.13
CA ASP A 199 14.19 -6.95 4.16
C ASP A 199 15.20 -5.82 4.46
N ARG A 200 16.04 -5.48 3.48
CA ARG A 200 17.19 -4.58 3.64
C ARG A 200 16.89 -3.18 3.14
#